data_AF-A0A953J1V2-F1
#
_entry.id   AF-A0A953J1V2-F1
#
_cell.length_a   1.000
_cell.length_b   1.000
_cell.length_c   1.000
_cell.angle_alpha   90.00
_cell.angle_beta   90.00
_cell.angle_gamma   90.00
#
_symmetry.space_group_name_H-M   'P 1'
#
loop_
_entity.id
_entity.type
_entity.pdbx_description
1 polymer ?
#
loop_
_entity_poly.entity_id
_entity_poly.type
_entity_poly.pdbx_seq_one_letter_code
_entity_poly.pdbx_strand_id
1 'polypeptide(L)' 'MGVGLTVELSVEDLAKTIKRLSREDKEELLLLLSEEGKTLIKRHKDIVKKKVKPLTRAEVLRDVV' A
#
# COMPACT_ATOMS: atom_id res chain seq x y z
N MET A 1 -3.83 10.08 -23.98
CA MET A 1 -5.27 9.86 -23.71
C MET A 1 -5.38 8.63 -22.82
N GLY A 2 -5.64 8.80 -21.53
CA GLY A 2 -5.82 7.67 -20.62
C GLY A 2 -7.27 7.24 -20.66
N VAL A 3 -7.54 6.02 -21.14
CA VAL A 3 -8.88 5.44 -21.07
C VAL A 3 -9.11 5.03 -19.62
N GLY A 4 -9.92 5.79 -18.88
CA GLY A 4 -10.35 5.40 -17.55
C GLY A 4 -11.33 4.23 -17.68
N LEU A 5 -10.94 3.06 -17.20
CA LEU A 5 -11.82 1.90 -17.13
C LEU A 5 -12.63 2.00 -15.83
N THR A 6 -13.91 2.38 -15.95
CA THR A 6 -14.84 2.32 -14.82
C THR A 6 -15.31 0.87 -14.69
N VAL A 7 -14.88 0.19 -13.64
CA VAL A 7 -15.30 -1.18 -13.36
C VAL A 7 -16.38 -1.14 -12.29
N GLU A 8 -17.60 -1.53 -12.67
CA GLU A 8 -18.67 -1.77 -11.71
C GLU A 8 -18.45 -3.14 -11.06
N LEU A 9 -18.19 -3.14 -9.75
CA LEU A 9 -18.00 -4.33 -8.94
C LEU A 9 -19.05 -4.35 -7.84
N SER A 10 -19.80 -5.45 -7.77
CA SER A 10 -20.72 -5.68 -6.66
C SER A 10 -19.94 -5.98 -5.37
N VAL A 11 -20.52 -5.64 -4.22
CA VAL A 11 -19.94 -5.98 -2.91
C VAL A 11 -19.87 -7.50 -2.74
N GLU A 12 -20.84 -8.22 -3.29
CA GLU A 12 -20.93 -9.68 -3.27
C GLU A 12 -19.76 -10.33 -4.00
N ASP A 13 -19.37 -9.79 -5.16
CA ASP A 13 -18.27 -10.37 -5.96
C ASP A 13 -16.91 -10.05 -5.36
N LEU A 14 -16.75 -8.87 -4.73
CA LEU A 14 -15.60 -8.56 -3.89
C LEU A 14 -15.50 -9.54 -2.71
N ALA A 15 -16.61 -9.78 -2.00
CA ALA A 15 -16.64 -10.70 -0.87
C ALA A 15 -16.29 -12.14 -1.28
N LYS A 16 -16.80 -12.63 -2.42
CA LYS A 16 -16.42 -13.94 -2.98
C LYS A 16 -14.94 -14.00 -3.30
N THR A 17 -14.38 -12.95 -3.89
CA THR A 17 -12.97 -12.86 -4.24
C THR A 17 -12.09 -12.90 -2.99
N ILE A 18 -12.39 -12.07 -1.99
CA ILE A 18 -11.68 -12.04 -0.71
C ILE A 18 -11.75 -13.41 -0.02
N LYS A 19 -12.90 -14.09 -0.06
CA LYS A 19 -13.05 -15.42 0.54
C LYS A 19 -12.15 -16.48 -0.10
N ARG A 20 -11.91 -16.38 -1.40
CA ARG A 20 -11.06 -17.31 -2.18
C ARG A 20 -9.56 -17.10 -1.99
N LEU A 21 -9.14 -15.97 -1.43
CA LEU A 21 -7.74 -15.71 -1.13
C LEU A 21 -7.19 -16.75 -0.14
N SER A 22 -5.91 -17.06 -0.30
CA SER A 22 -5.16 -17.84 0.69
C SER A 22 -5.13 -17.11 2.04
N ARG A 23 -4.62 -17.76 3.07
CA ARG A 23 -4.52 -17.12 4.38
C ARG A 23 -3.48 -15.99 4.32
N GLU A 24 -2.35 -16.26 3.69
CA GLU A 24 -1.24 -15.34 3.48
C GLU A 24 -1.71 -14.09 2.73
N ASP A 25 -2.45 -14.27 1.64
CA ASP A 25 -2.99 -13.17 0.84
C ASP A 25 -4.01 -12.31 1.62
N LYS A 26 -4.79 -12.93 2.52
CA LYS A 26 -5.73 -12.20 3.39
C LYS A 26 -5.00 -11.36 4.42
N GLU A 27 -3.94 -11.88 5.01
CA GLU A 27 -3.09 -11.17 5.97
C GLU A 27 -2.37 -10.00 5.28
N GLU A 28 -1.86 -10.20 4.06
CA GLU A 28 -1.27 -9.14 3.25
C GLU A 28 -2.31 -8.07 2.89
N LEU A 29 -3.50 -8.48 2.43
CA LEU A 29 -4.60 -7.56 2.13
C LEU A 29 -4.99 -6.73 3.36
N LEU A 30 -5.08 -7.36 4.54
CA LEU A 30 -5.37 -6.67 5.80
C LEU A 30 -4.28 -5.63 6.11
N LEU A 31 -3.00 -6.00 5.96
CA LEU A 31 -1.88 -5.07 6.15
C LEU A 31 -1.97 -3.88 5.19
N LEU A 32 -2.27 -4.11 3.92
CA LEU A 32 -2.40 -3.06 2.92
C LEU A 32 -3.56 -2.10 3.21
N LEU A 33 -4.65 -2.62 3.76
CA LEU A 33 -5.85 -1.84 4.11
C LEU A 33 -5.77 -1.15 5.48
N SER A 34 -4.81 -1.53 6.33
CA SER A 34 -4.54 -0.86 7.60
C SER A 34 -4.10 0.60 7.41
N GLU A 35 -4.23 1.41 8.46
CA GLU A 35 -3.79 2.82 8.42
C GLU A 35 -2.27 2.94 8.25
N GLU A 36 -1.53 2.02 8.86
CA GLU A 36 -0.09 1.88 8.69
C GLU A 36 0.26 1.55 7.24
N GLY A 37 -0.44 0.60 6.62
CA GLY A 37 -0.28 0.22 5.21
C GLY A 37 -0.55 1.38 4.25
N LYS A 38 -1.66 2.10 4.46
CA LYS A 38 -1.98 3.32 3.69
C LYS A 38 -0.89 4.38 3.83
N THR A 39 -0.36 4.55 5.04
CA THR A 39 0.72 5.49 5.32
C THR A 39 2.00 5.10 4.59
N LEU A 40 2.35 3.81 4.58
CA LEU A 40 3.52 3.30 3.84
C LEU A 40 3.37 3.53 2.33
N ILE A 41 2.19 3.25 1.76
CA ILE A 41 1.92 3.49 0.33
C ILE A 41 2.04 4.98 0.00
N LYS A 42 1.50 5.86 0.86
CA LYS A 42 1.62 7.32 0.69
C LYS A 42 3.09 7.74 0.70
N ARG A 43 3.86 7.31 1.70
CA ARG A 43 5.30 7.62 1.81
C ARG A 43 6.08 7.12 0.60
N HIS A 44 5.80 5.91 0.12
CA HIS A 44 6.42 5.38 -1.08
C HIS A 44 6.14 6.26 -2.30
N LYS A 45 4.87 6.67 -2.51
CA LYS A 45 4.49 7.59 -3.59
C LYS A 45 5.21 8.93 -3.49
N ASP A 46 5.36 9.47 -2.28
CA ASP A 46 6.06 10.74 -2.07
C ASP A 46 7.57 10.63 -2.40
N ILE A 47 8.20 9.49 -2.08
CA ILE A 47 9.59 9.20 -2.46
C ILE A 47 9.72 9.09 -3.99
N VAL A 48 8.85 8.29 -4.63
CA VAL A 48 8.88 8.10 -6.11
C VAL A 48 8.65 9.42 -6.85
N LYS A 49 7.76 10.27 -6.33
CA LYS A 49 7.51 11.62 -6.87
C LYS A 49 8.55 12.67 -6.45
N LYS A 50 9.61 12.28 -5.75
CA LYS A 50 10.67 13.15 -5.23
C LYS A 50 10.15 14.33 -4.40
N LYS A 51 9.00 14.17 -3.73
CA LYS A 51 8.44 15.18 -2.81
C LYS A 51 9.17 15.21 -1.48
N VAL A 52 9.78 14.08 -1.11
CA VAL A 52 10.56 13.92 0.11
C VAL A 52 11.89 13.26 -0.22
N LYS A 53 12.94 13.60 0.52
CA LYS A 53 14.25 12.96 0.43
C LYS A 53 14.26 11.74 1.37
N PRO A 54 14.50 10.52 0.87
CA PRO A 54 14.73 9.38 1.76
C PRO A 54 16.04 9.56 2.53
N LEU A 55 16.04 9.18 3.80
CA LEU A 55 17.26 9.16 4.60
C LEU A 55 18.18 8.04 4.13
N THR A 56 19.47 8.33 4.11
CA THR A 56 20.52 7.33 3.97
C THR A 56 20.68 6.54 5.26
N ARG A 57 21.24 5.33 5.15
CA ARG A 57 21.51 4.47 6.32
C ARG A 57 22.33 5.18 7.41
N ALA A 58 23.30 6.01 7.00
CA ALA A 58 24.13 6.78 7.93
C ALA A 58 23.39 7.96 8.57
N GLU A 59 22.34 8.50 7.95
CA GLU A 59 21.45 9.49 8.56
C GLU A 59 20.52 8.82 9.59
N VAL A 60 20.01 7.62 9.32
CA VAL A 60 19.12 6.89 10.24
C VAL A 60 19.82 6.47 11.53
N LEU A 61 21.08 6.05 11.44
CA LEU A 61 21.85 5.55 12.59
C LEU A 61 22.50 6.66 13.42
N ARG A 62 22.43 7.93 12.97
CA ARG A 62 23.08 9.06 13.66
C ARG A 62 22.42 9.43 14.98
N ASP A 63 21.14 9.14 15.14
CA ASP A 63 20.35 9.43 16.34
C ASP A 63 20.21 8.22 17.28
N VAL A 64 21.02 7.17 17.07
CA VAL A 64 21.03 5.92 17.88
C VAL A 64 22.23 5.89 18.85
N VAL A 65 22.71 7.07 19.29
CA VAL A 65 23.80 7.23 20.27
C VAL A 65 23.32 8.01 21.47
#